data_AF-A0A3P7IX59-F1
#
_entry.id   AF-A0A3P7IX59-F1
#
_cell.length_a   1.000
_cell.length_b   1.000
_cell.length_c   1.000
_cell.angle_alpha   90.00
_cell.angle_beta   90.00
_cell.angle_gamma   90.00
#
_symmetry.space_group_name_H-M   'P 1'
#
loop_
_entity.id
_entity.type
_entity.pdbx_description
1 polymer ?
#
loop_
_entity_poly.entity_id
_entity_poly.type
_entity_poly.pdbx_seq_one_letter_code
_entity_poly.pdbx_strand_id
1 'polypeptide(L)'
;MRAVHTGASATGILPVVDLSRSGKMRPIIFLVLSISSVCAVSLNTHWEEEDTKWISGILENVLKKKVDSLGSLHYATSALKLLKVTPASDAAHLACEAAKKADLSELDNLYDALAISADLPNCALPSVAGAQKLIDGVIKEITPNGERIYRALRSADHGKKKKFQVDQGAFDKILLEAMKEDSPLNLGWVFNAAALLNKDLVSKYFDKIKNLVSQADEVDKKFLQFEGGLTTTAIAVHGIMSLAEKQGKVPALSQEQTLLFSNYLLSRKHVSTERAAFHLLKALGVLVNNHQLVPITVSLVGPVMFDRMQPIKIAVTNVFGLPIEATDVHVDITPLGSERALASNVKMNRLSS
;
A
#
# COMPACT_ATOMS: atom_id res chain seq x y z
N MET A 1 6.08 -17.14 -3.01
CA MET A 1 5.34 -17.44 -1.76
C MET A 1 4.29 -18.48 -2.07
N ARG A 2 4.19 -19.52 -1.21
CA ARG A 2 3.33 -20.70 -1.37
C ARG A 2 1.85 -20.33 -1.60
N ALA A 3 1.17 -21.20 -2.35
CA ALA A 3 -0.25 -21.18 -2.60
C ALA A 3 -1.05 -21.00 -1.29
N VAL A 4 -2.01 -20.07 -1.30
CA VAL A 4 -2.98 -19.91 -0.23
C VAL A 4 -4.06 -20.96 -0.43
N HIS A 5 -3.93 -22.06 0.29
CA HIS A 5 -5.09 -22.83 0.72
C HIS A 5 -5.94 -21.92 1.61
N THR A 6 -7.25 -21.95 1.36
CA THR A 6 -8.29 -21.52 2.29
C THR A 6 -8.02 -22.09 3.68
N GLY A 7 -7.74 -21.25 4.66
CA GLY A 7 -7.38 -21.70 6.01
C GLY A 7 -7.48 -20.60 7.06
N ALA A 8 -8.57 -20.69 7.83
CA ALA A 8 -8.77 -20.26 9.22
C ALA A 8 -8.43 -18.82 9.64
N SER A 9 -9.49 -18.10 10.03
CA SER A 9 -9.45 -16.86 10.82
C SER A 9 -8.85 -17.15 12.21
N ALA A 10 -7.84 -16.36 12.59
CA ALA A 10 -7.23 -16.42 13.92
C ALA A 10 -8.19 -15.82 14.96
N THR A 11 -8.48 -16.58 16.01
CA THR A 11 -9.37 -16.20 17.11
C THR A 11 -8.54 -16.02 18.40
N GLY A 12 -9.00 -15.25 19.40
CA GLY A 12 -8.37 -15.09 20.73
C GLY A 12 -9.33 -15.55 21.84
N ILE A 13 -8.88 -16.00 23.02
CA ILE A 13 -9.76 -16.33 24.17
C ILE A 13 -9.25 -15.65 25.46
N LEU A 14 -10.14 -14.95 26.18
CA LEU A 14 -9.93 -14.50 27.56
C LEU A 14 -10.18 -15.62 28.58
N PRO A 15 -9.49 -15.66 29.74
CA PRO A 15 -9.89 -16.49 30.85
C PRO A 15 -11.21 -15.98 31.48
N VAL A 16 -12.10 -16.91 31.84
CA VAL A 16 -13.35 -16.62 32.54
C VAL A 16 -13.04 -16.24 33.99
N VAL A 17 -13.35 -15.00 34.37
CA VAL A 17 -13.36 -14.58 35.78
C VAL A 17 -14.77 -14.84 36.33
N ASP A 18 -14.89 -15.81 37.23
CA ASP A 18 -16.15 -16.12 37.91
C ASP A 18 -16.50 -15.00 38.91
N LEU A 19 -17.45 -14.15 38.54
CA LEU A 19 -18.05 -13.14 39.40
C LEU A 19 -19.45 -13.61 39.85
N SER A 20 -19.53 -14.78 40.47
CA SER A 20 -20.69 -15.19 41.24
C SER A 20 -20.62 -14.65 42.67
N ARG A 21 -21.18 -13.45 42.90
CA ARG A 21 -21.94 -13.16 44.12
C ARG A 21 -22.76 -11.87 44.03
N SER A 22 -24.03 -12.03 44.38
CA SER A 22 -25.02 -11.02 44.77
C SER A 22 -25.88 -10.39 43.65
N GLY A 23 -27.09 -10.94 43.50
CA GLY A 23 -28.33 -10.18 43.74
C GLY A 23 -28.75 -9.11 42.73
N LYS A 24 -29.61 -9.51 41.79
CA LYS A 24 -30.69 -8.74 41.13
C LYS A 24 -30.38 -7.29 40.70
N MET A 25 -29.99 -7.15 39.43
CA MET A 25 -30.60 -6.27 38.42
C MET A 25 -29.90 -6.59 37.09
N ARG A 26 -30.64 -6.69 35.97
CA ARG A 26 -30.03 -6.85 34.64
C ARG A 26 -29.70 -5.45 34.10
N PRO A 27 -28.43 -5.03 34.02
CA PRO A 27 -28.10 -3.82 33.31
C PRO A 27 -27.97 -4.19 31.82
N ILE A 28 -28.82 -3.59 30.98
CA ILE A 28 -28.61 -3.59 29.53
C ILE A 28 -27.49 -2.56 29.28
N ILE A 29 -26.27 -3.04 29.08
CA ILE A 29 -25.14 -2.19 28.71
C ILE A 29 -25.13 -2.10 27.19
N PHE A 30 -25.59 -0.96 26.66
CA PHE A 30 -25.34 -0.60 25.27
C PHE A 30 -23.87 -0.22 25.14
N LEU A 31 -23.07 -1.02 24.43
CA LEU A 31 -21.73 -0.58 24.01
C LEU A 31 -21.90 0.27 22.74
N VAL A 32 -22.05 1.57 22.91
CA VAL A 32 -21.83 2.52 21.82
C VAL A 32 -20.33 2.79 21.77
N LEU A 33 -19.66 2.31 20.72
CA LEU A 33 -18.28 2.64 20.41
C LEU A 33 -18.24 4.10 19.90
N SER A 34 -18.38 5.07 20.80
CA SER A 34 -18.05 6.45 20.49
C SER A 34 -16.54 6.61 20.62
N ILE A 35 -15.83 6.47 19.49
CA ILE A 35 -14.41 6.81 19.36
C ILE A 35 -14.30 8.32 19.59
N SER A 36 -14.12 8.71 20.84
CA SER A 36 -13.82 10.08 21.22
C SER A 36 -12.41 10.35 20.72
N SER A 37 -12.28 11.42 19.94
CA SER A 37 -11.08 11.81 19.20
C SER A 37 -9.85 11.93 20.11
N VAL A 38 -9.08 10.85 20.25
CA VAL A 38 -7.76 10.79 20.91
C VAL A 38 -6.96 9.69 20.19
N CYS A 39 -5.79 10.07 19.67
CA CYS A 39 -4.73 9.24 19.07
C CYS A 39 -5.18 7.87 18.53
N ALA A 40 -5.37 7.76 17.21
CA ALA A 40 -5.67 6.48 16.58
C ALA A 40 -4.61 5.44 17.00
N VAL A 41 -5.00 4.45 17.80
CA VAL A 41 -4.13 3.33 18.22
C VAL A 41 -4.07 2.26 17.11
N SER A 42 -5.02 2.32 16.17
CA SER A 42 -5.16 1.41 15.04
C SER A 42 -5.87 2.08 13.86
N LEU A 43 -5.85 1.43 12.70
CA LEU A 43 -6.57 1.88 11.50
C LEU A 43 -8.08 1.82 11.69
N ASN A 44 -8.80 2.71 11.00
CA ASN A 44 -10.26 2.81 11.07
C ASN A 44 -10.98 1.66 10.35
N THR A 45 -10.32 1.05 9.37
CA THR A 45 -10.85 -0.03 8.53
C THR A 45 -9.68 -0.81 7.93
N HIS A 46 -9.98 -1.79 7.09
CA HIS A 46 -9.00 -2.51 6.29
C HIS A 46 -9.62 -2.85 4.92
N TRP A 47 -8.80 -3.34 4.00
CA TRP A 47 -9.25 -3.86 2.72
C TRP A 47 -9.97 -5.19 2.87
N GLU A 48 -11.10 -5.34 2.20
CA GLU A 48 -11.96 -6.51 2.26
C GLU A 48 -12.05 -7.22 0.90
N GLU A 49 -12.64 -8.42 0.88
CA GLU A 49 -12.83 -9.19 -0.35
C GLU A 49 -13.75 -8.45 -1.34
N GLU A 50 -14.73 -7.71 -0.83
CA GLU A 50 -15.67 -6.90 -1.59
C GLU A 50 -14.96 -5.76 -2.35
N ASP A 51 -13.97 -5.12 -1.71
CA ASP A 51 -13.13 -4.11 -2.35
C ASP A 51 -12.35 -4.69 -3.54
N THR A 52 -11.83 -5.92 -3.36
CA THR A 52 -11.14 -6.66 -4.42
C THR A 52 -12.06 -6.97 -5.58
N LYS A 53 -13.29 -7.45 -5.32
CA LYS A 53 -14.29 -7.74 -6.36
C LYS A 53 -14.70 -6.47 -7.10
N TRP A 54 -14.91 -5.37 -6.39
CA TRP A 54 -15.27 -4.08 -6.97
C TRP A 54 -14.19 -3.56 -7.93
N ILE A 55 -12.94 -3.44 -7.45
CA ILE A 55 -11.86 -2.88 -8.26
C ILE A 55 -11.51 -3.82 -9.42
N SER A 56 -11.40 -5.13 -9.18
CA SER A 56 -11.05 -6.05 -10.26
C SER A 56 -12.07 -6.00 -11.41
N GLY A 57 -13.36 -5.85 -11.12
CA GLY A 57 -14.39 -5.64 -12.13
C GLY A 57 -14.20 -4.34 -12.96
N ILE A 58 -13.78 -3.24 -12.33
CA ILE A 58 -13.45 -1.99 -13.04
C ILE A 58 -12.24 -2.20 -13.95
N LEU A 59 -11.19 -2.83 -13.43
CA LEU A 59 -9.94 -3.05 -14.17
C LEU A 59 -10.13 -4.00 -15.36
N GLU A 60 -10.91 -5.06 -15.19
CA GLU A 60 -11.34 -5.95 -16.29
C GLU A 60 -12.04 -5.19 -17.41
N ASN A 61 -12.95 -4.28 -17.05
CA ASN A 61 -13.63 -3.43 -18.02
C ASN A 61 -12.66 -2.50 -18.76
N VAL A 62 -11.63 -1.98 -18.07
CA VAL A 62 -10.58 -1.17 -18.70
C VAL A 62 -9.81 -1.98 -19.74
N LEU A 63 -9.39 -3.21 -19.41
CA LEU A 63 -8.68 -4.08 -20.36
C LEU A 63 -9.48 -4.39 -21.63
N LYS A 64 -10.81 -4.47 -21.51
CA LYS A 64 -11.71 -4.75 -22.64
C LYS A 64 -12.07 -3.51 -23.47
N LYS A 65 -12.22 -2.34 -22.84
CA LYS A 65 -12.80 -1.15 -23.47
C LYS A 65 -11.78 -0.08 -23.85
N LYS A 66 -10.65 0.03 -23.15
CA LYS A 66 -9.63 1.07 -23.37
C LYS A 66 -8.42 0.53 -24.13
N VAL A 67 -8.64 -0.30 -25.14
CA VAL A 67 -7.58 -0.99 -25.89
C VAL A 67 -6.62 -0.04 -26.62
N ASP A 68 -7.05 1.19 -26.90
CA ASP A 68 -6.25 2.22 -27.57
C ASP A 68 -5.35 3.01 -26.60
N SER A 69 -5.51 2.82 -25.28
CA SER A 69 -4.73 3.53 -24.26
C SER A 69 -3.79 2.57 -23.54
N LEU A 70 -2.55 2.51 -24.03
CA LEU A 70 -1.52 1.64 -23.46
C LEU A 70 -1.29 1.88 -21.96
N GLY A 71 -1.24 3.14 -21.53
CA GLY A 71 -1.13 3.48 -20.11
C GLY A 71 -2.31 2.99 -19.28
N SER A 72 -3.55 3.06 -19.80
CA SER A 72 -4.72 2.51 -19.10
C SER A 72 -4.61 0.99 -18.96
N LEU A 73 -4.19 0.31 -20.02
CA LEU A 73 -3.98 -1.14 -20.03
C LEU A 73 -2.89 -1.56 -19.06
N HIS A 74 -1.79 -0.82 -19.01
CA HIS A 74 -0.71 -1.03 -18.05
C HIS A 74 -1.23 -0.90 -16.62
N TYR A 75 -1.80 0.24 -16.25
CA TYR A 75 -2.28 0.45 -14.88
C TYR A 75 -3.29 -0.62 -14.46
N ALA A 76 -4.21 -1.00 -15.33
CA ALA A 76 -5.17 -2.07 -15.04
C ALA A 76 -4.53 -3.44 -14.88
N THR A 77 -3.62 -3.81 -15.78
CA THR A 77 -2.88 -5.08 -15.73
C THR A 77 -2.07 -5.20 -14.44
N SER A 78 -1.30 -4.17 -14.12
CA SER A 78 -0.45 -4.17 -12.92
C SER A 78 -1.26 -4.10 -11.64
N ALA A 79 -2.37 -3.36 -11.62
CA ALA A 79 -3.28 -3.34 -10.48
C ALA A 79 -3.94 -4.71 -10.22
N LEU A 80 -4.37 -5.43 -11.26
CA LEU A 80 -4.87 -6.81 -11.14
C LEU A 80 -3.80 -7.75 -10.58
N LYS A 81 -2.55 -7.62 -11.02
CA LYS A 81 -1.42 -8.38 -10.46
C LYS A 81 -1.20 -8.08 -8.98
N LEU A 82 -1.29 -6.81 -8.56
CA LEU A 82 -1.17 -6.43 -7.14
C LEU A 82 -2.30 -7.04 -6.29
N LEU A 83 -3.51 -7.12 -6.85
CA LEU A 83 -4.65 -7.83 -6.23
C LEU A 83 -4.53 -9.35 -6.29
N LYS A 84 -3.55 -9.90 -7.01
CA LYS A 84 -3.41 -11.33 -7.31
C LYS A 84 -4.63 -11.91 -8.03
N VAL A 85 -5.34 -11.09 -8.80
CA VAL A 85 -6.46 -11.49 -9.64
C VAL A 85 -5.93 -11.74 -11.05
N THR A 86 -6.22 -12.92 -11.60
CA THR A 86 -5.85 -13.24 -12.97
C THR A 86 -6.89 -12.66 -13.92
N PRO A 87 -6.49 -11.79 -14.88
CA PRO A 87 -7.43 -11.25 -15.85
C PRO A 87 -8.03 -12.35 -16.74
N ALA A 88 -9.24 -12.12 -17.25
CA ALA A 88 -9.85 -12.96 -18.27
C ALA A 88 -8.92 -13.09 -19.50
N SER A 89 -8.85 -14.29 -20.09
CA SER A 89 -7.86 -14.59 -21.14
C SER A 89 -7.99 -13.71 -22.38
N ASP A 90 -9.21 -13.33 -22.75
CA ASP A 90 -9.53 -12.41 -23.84
C ASP A 90 -9.01 -10.99 -23.53
N ALA A 91 -9.29 -10.49 -22.33
CA ALA A 91 -8.85 -9.18 -21.85
C ALA A 91 -7.31 -9.10 -21.76
N ALA A 92 -6.68 -10.14 -21.21
CA ALA A 92 -5.23 -10.26 -21.14
C ALA A 92 -4.59 -10.29 -22.53
N HIS A 93 -5.21 -11.00 -23.48
CA HIS A 93 -4.74 -11.05 -24.87
C HIS A 93 -4.82 -9.66 -25.53
N LEU A 94 -5.93 -8.93 -25.36
CA LEU A 94 -6.07 -7.57 -25.89
C LEU A 94 -4.98 -6.63 -25.37
N ALA A 95 -4.73 -6.65 -24.05
CA ALA A 95 -3.71 -5.82 -23.44
C ALA A 95 -2.30 -6.15 -23.96
N CYS A 96 -2.00 -7.45 -24.13
CA CYS A 96 -0.72 -7.87 -24.67
C CYS A 96 -0.56 -7.50 -26.15
N GLU A 97 -1.59 -7.66 -26.97
CA GLU A 97 -1.54 -7.27 -28.38
C GLU A 97 -1.34 -5.76 -28.57
N ALA A 98 -1.95 -4.94 -27.72
CA ALA A 98 -1.68 -3.50 -27.70
C ALA A 98 -0.20 -3.21 -27.36
N ALA A 99 0.35 -3.89 -26.34
CA ALA A 99 1.76 -3.73 -25.96
C ALA A 99 2.74 -4.17 -27.07
N LYS A 100 2.40 -5.20 -27.86
CA LYS A 100 3.23 -5.64 -29.00
C LYS A 100 3.20 -4.67 -30.18
N LYS A 101 2.10 -3.92 -30.36
CA LYS A 101 1.91 -2.96 -31.46
C LYS A 101 2.36 -1.54 -31.11
N ALA A 102 2.64 -1.28 -29.83
CA ALA A 102 3.05 0.03 -29.36
C ALA A 102 4.35 0.51 -30.00
N ASP A 103 4.44 1.82 -30.23
CA ASP A 103 5.68 2.46 -30.63
C ASP A 103 6.61 2.58 -29.41
N LEU A 104 7.58 1.66 -29.33
CA LEU A 104 8.56 1.59 -28.24
C LEU A 104 9.72 2.59 -28.40
N SER A 105 9.63 3.52 -29.38
CA SER A 105 10.57 4.64 -29.49
C SER A 105 10.28 5.77 -28.48
N GLU A 106 9.11 5.75 -27.86
CA GLU A 106 8.71 6.69 -26.81
C GLU A 106 8.87 6.07 -25.42
N LEU A 107 9.45 6.82 -24.46
CA LEU A 107 9.74 6.32 -23.11
C LEU A 107 8.49 5.84 -22.38
N ASP A 108 7.38 6.57 -22.52
CA ASP A 108 6.12 6.25 -21.85
C ASP A 108 5.53 4.94 -22.38
N ASN A 109 5.53 4.76 -23.69
CA ASN A 109 5.07 3.53 -24.32
C ASN A 109 5.98 2.34 -23.98
N LEU A 110 7.29 2.55 -23.95
CA LEU A 110 8.26 1.55 -23.53
C LEU A 110 7.98 1.09 -22.10
N TYR A 111 7.79 2.04 -21.19
CA TYR A 111 7.47 1.78 -19.78
C TYR A 111 6.18 0.97 -19.63
N ASP A 112 5.10 1.41 -20.27
CA ASP A 112 3.79 0.76 -20.18
C ASP A 112 3.81 -0.66 -20.81
N ALA A 113 4.42 -0.82 -21.99
CA ALA A 113 4.50 -2.11 -22.68
C ALA A 113 5.35 -3.13 -21.91
N LEU A 114 6.48 -2.70 -21.33
CA LEU A 114 7.34 -3.56 -20.51
C LEU A 114 6.63 -4.00 -19.22
N ALA A 115 5.89 -3.11 -18.58
CA ALA A 115 5.11 -3.45 -17.40
C ALA A 115 4.02 -4.48 -17.72
N ILE A 116 3.26 -4.29 -18.81
CA ILE A 116 2.26 -5.27 -19.28
C ILE A 116 2.93 -6.64 -19.55
N SER A 117 4.06 -6.66 -20.25
CA SER A 117 4.80 -7.90 -20.55
C SER A 117 5.40 -8.58 -19.32
N ALA A 118 5.75 -7.82 -18.29
CA ALA A 118 6.26 -8.34 -17.02
C ALA A 118 5.14 -8.89 -16.12
N ASP A 119 3.94 -8.32 -16.24
CA ASP A 119 2.84 -8.60 -15.33
C ASP A 119 1.87 -9.67 -15.87
N LEU A 120 1.79 -9.86 -17.18
CA LEU A 120 1.06 -10.97 -17.80
C LEU A 120 1.97 -12.20 -18.04
N PRO A 121 1.56 -13.41 -17.62
CA PRO A 121 2.41 -14.60 -17.69
C PRO A 121 2.77 -15.02 -19.12
N ASN A 122 1.89 -14.78 -20.10
CA ASN A 122 2.06 -15.20 -21.50
C ASN A 122 2.24 -14.02 -22.46
N CYS A 123 2.70 -12.87 -21.96
CA CYS A 123 2.95 -11.70 -22.81
C CYS A 123 4.44 -11.47 -23.01
N ALA A 124 4.91 -11.73 -24.23
CA ALA A 124 6.27 -11.43 -24.67
C ALA A 124 6.24 -10.37 -25.78
N LEU A 125 7.05 -9.32 -25.62
CA LEU A 125 7.25 -8.32 -26.66
C LEU A 125 8.17 -8.91 -27.75
N PRO A 126 7.86 -8.68 -29.05
CA PRO A 126 8.65 -9.22 -30.15
C PRO A 126 10.06 -8.63 -30.22
N SER A 127 10.19 -7.34 -29.94
CA SER A 127 11.45 -6.61 -29.90
C SER A 127 11.37 -5.48 -28.88
N VAL A 128 12.51 -5.19 -28.26
CA VAL A 128 12.73 -4.01 -27.40
C VAL A 128 13.99 -3.28 -27.85
N ALA A 129 14.30 -3.36 -29.15
CA ALA A 129 15.46 -2.70 -29.74
C ALA A 129 15.37 -1.18 -29.51
N GLY A 130 16.48 -0.55 -29.14
CA GLY A 130 16.52 0.88 -28.85
C GLY A 130 16.12 1.26 -27.41
N ALA A 131 15.51 0.36 -26.63
CA ALA A 131 15.09 0.64 -25.26
C ALA A 131 16.24 1.14 -24.36
N GLN A 132 17.44 0.54 -24.47
CA GLN A 132 18.64 0.99 -23.75
C GLN A 132 18.97 2.45 -24.06
N LYS A 133 18.90 2.86 -25.34
CA LYS A 133 19.19 4.23 -25.76
C LYS A 133 18.17 5.23 -25.21
N LEU A 134 16.90 4.84 -25.08
CA LEU A 134 15.87 5.69 -24.47
C LEU A 134 16.08 5.87 -22.98
N ILE A 135 16.40 4.78 -22.27
CA ILE A 135 16.74 4.80 -20.84
C ILE A 135 17.95 5.72 -20.62
N ASP A 136 19.03 5.52 -21.38
CA ASP A 136 20.24 6.34 -21.31
C ASP A 136 20.03 7.77 -21.84
N GLY A 137 18.93 8.03 -22.55
CA GLY A 137 18.56 9.37 -23.00
C GLY A 137 18.15 10.28 -21.84
N VAL A 138 17.50 9.71 -20.81
CA VAL A 138 16.97 10.47 -19.67
C VAL A 138 18.07 11.18 -18.88
N ILE A 139 19.28 10.60 -18.80
CA ILE A 139 20.40 11.22 -18.07
C ILE A 139 20.90 12.52 -18.75
N LYS A 140 20.47 12.79 -19.99
CA LYS A 140 20.87 13.96 -20.79
C LYS A 140 19.79 15.05 -20.85
N GLU A 141 18.64 14.84 -20.20
CA GLU A 141 17.55 15.81 -20.22
C GLU A 141 17.93 17.08 -19.47
N ILE A 142 17.57 18.23 -20.03
CA ILE A 142 17.90 19.56 -19.48
C ILE A 142 17.04 19.86 -18.24
N THR A 143 15.78 19.45 -18.26
CA THR A 143 14.82 19.64 -17.17
C THR A 143 14.34 18.28 -16.65
N PRO A 144 15.15 17.62 -15.81
CA PRO A 144 14.81 16.30 -15.32
C PRO A 144 13.64 16.37 -14.35
N ASN A 145 12.72 15.40 -14.45
CA ASN A 145 11.66 15.22 -13.47
C ASN A 145 11.68 13.80 -12.90
N GLY A 146 11.20 13.65 -11.67
CA GLY A 146 11.22 12.37 -10.98
C GLY A 146 10.44 11.27 -11.71
N GLU A 147 9.33 11.63 -12.38
CA GLU A 147 8.47 10.65 -13.05
C GLU A 147 9.18 9.99 -14.24
N ARG A 148 9.82 10.78 -15.10
CA ARG A 148 10.58 10.28 -16.26
C ARG A 148 11.76 9.44 -15.83
N ILE A 149 12.48 9.88 -14.80
CA ILE A 149 13.60 9.10 -14.23
C ILE A 149 13.10 7.77 -13.66
N TYR A 150 12.00 7.79 -12.89
CA TYR A 150 11.37 6.58 -12.39
C TYR A 150 10.96 5.63 -13.52
N ARG A 151 10.29 6.15 -14.57
CA ARG A 151 9.86 5.34 -15.72
C ARG A 151 11.04 4.68 -16.43
N ALA A 152 12.15 5.39 -16.62
CA ALA A 152 13.36 4.82 -17.22
C ALA A 152 13.99 3.71 -16.36
N LEU A 153 14.20 3.97 -15.06
CA LEU A 153 14.74 2.97 -14.14
C LEU A 153 13.81 1.75 -14.00
N ARG A 154 12.50 1.99 -13.94
CA ARG A 154 11.49 0.93 -13.81
C ARG A 154 11.38 0.10 -15.08
N SER A 155 11.52 0.71 -16.25
CA SER A 155 11.64 0.00 -17.53
C SER A 155 12.86 -0.93 -17.55
N ALA A 156 14.00 -0.44 -17.04
CA ALA A 156 15.21 -1.25 -16.93
C ALA A 156 15.00 -2.47 -16.01
N ASP A 157 14.33 -2.29 -14.87
CA ASP A 157 14.04 -3.38 -13.92
C ASP A 157 13.03 -4.41 -14.48
N HIS A 158 12.02 -3.96 -15.23
CA HIS A 158 11.06 -4.86 -15.89
C HIS A 158 11.67 -5.69 -17.03
N GLY A 159 12.83 -5.29 -17.55
CA GLY A 159 13.60 -6.05 -18.52
C GLY A 159 14.03 -7.41 -17.97
N LYS A 160 13.20 -8.45 -18.16
CA LYS A 160 13.51 -9.85 -17.80
C LYS A 160 14.95 -10.20 -18.24
N LYS A 161 15.72 -10.82 -17.33
CA LYS A 161 17.14 -11.24 -17.50
C LYS A 161 18.18 -10.10 -17.49
N LYS A 162 17.92 -8.95 -16.84
CA LYS A 162 18.88 -7.84 -16.76
C LYS A 162 19.39 -7.39 -18.14
N LYS A 163 18.48 -7.34 -19.13
CA LYS A 163 18.81 -6.97 -20.51
C LYS A 163 19.31 -5.53 -20.63
N PHE A 164 18.92 -4.68 -19.69
CA PHE A 164 19.29 -3.28 -19.66
C PHE A 164 20.32 -3.03 -18.57
N GLN A 165 21.36 -2.29 -18.92
CA GLN A 165 22.35 -1.82 -17.99
C GLN A 165 21.96 -0.42 -17.53
N VAL A 166 22.09 -0.15 -16.23
CA VAL A 166 21.78 1.16 -15.66
C VAL A 166 23.07 1.73 -15.10
N ASP A 167 23.49 2.89 -15.60
CA ASP A 167 24.53 3.68 -14.97
C ASP A 167 23.98 4.32 -13.69
N GLN A 168 24.15 3.59 -12.58
CA GLN A 168 23.68 3.99 -11.25
C GLN A 168 24.17 5.38 -10.83
N GLY A 169 25.41 5.74 -11.19
CA GLY A 169 26.01 7.02 -10.84
C GLY A 169 25.46 8.17 -11.67
N ALA A 170 25.23 7.96 -12.97
CA ALA A 170 24.61 8.97 -13.83
C ALA A 170 23.14 9.21 -13.45
N PHE A 171 22.40 8.13 -13.17
CA PHE A 171 21.01 8.24 -12.71
C PHE A 171 20.88 8.90 -11.33
N ASP A 172 21.80 8.63 -10.41
CA ASP A 172 21.85 9.34 -9.12
C ASP A 172 22.09 10.85 -9.30
N LYS A 173 22.99 11.26 -10.21
CA LYS A 173 23.26 12.68 -10.49
C LYS A 173 22.03 13.41 -11.03
N ILE A 174 21.36 12.84 -12.03
CA ILE A 174 20.18 13.48 -12.62
C ILE A 174 18.98 13.47 -11.65
N LEU A 175 18.89 12.45 -10.79
CA LEU A 175 17.86 12.36 -9.76
C LEU A 175 18.06 13.37 -8.64
N LEU A 176 19.31 13.67 -8.27
CA LEU A 176 19.64 14.79 -7.38
C LEU A 176 19.23 16.15 -7.94
N GLU A 177 19.37 16.34 -9.25
CA GLU A 177 18.91 17.55 -9.94
C GLU A 177 17.38 17.66 -9.90
N ALA A 178 16.68 16.57 -10.24
CA ALA A 178 15.21 16.51 -10.17
C ALA A 178 14.67 16.78 -8.76
N MET A 179 15.40 16.37 -7.71
CA MET A 179 15.02 16.57 -6.31
C MET A 179 15.04 18.05 -5.87
N LYS A 180 15.56 18.97 -6.68
CA LYS A 180 15.49 20.41 -6.39
C LYS A 180 14.07 20.97 -6.50
N GLU A 181 13.23 20.40 -7.36
CA GLU A 181 11.80 20.68 -7.34
C GLU A 181 11.16 19.91 -6.18
N ASP A 182 10.73 20.63 -5.16
CA ASP A 182 10.32 20.08 -3.86
C ASP A 182 8.82 19.81 -3.75
N SER A 183 8.09 19.79 -4.87
CA SER A 183 6.67 19.44 -4.90
C SER A 183 6.43 18.01 -4.39
N PRO A 184 5.34 17.73 -3.65
CA PRO A 184 5.10 16.41 -3.10
C PRO A 184 5.05 15.29 -4.16
N LEU A 185 4.48 15.61 -5.33
CA LEU A 185 4.40 14.67 -6.45
C LEU A 185 5.78 14.34 -7.01
N ASN A 186 6.61 15.36 -7.25
CA ASN A 186 7.95 15.14 -7.78
C ASN A 186 8.84 14.41 -6.77
N LEU A 187 8.85 14.81 -5.49
CA LEU A 187 9.59 14.12 -4.44
C LEU A 187 9.12 12.66 -4.28
N GLY A 188 7.81 12.42 -4.35
CA GLY A 188 7.26 11.07 -4.36
C GLY A 188 7.85 10.22 -5.50
N TRP A 189 7.89 10.75 -6.73
CA TRP A 189 8.53 10.07 -7.85
C TRP A 189 10.04 9.89 -7.67
N VAL A 190 10.73 10.90 -7.15
CA VAL A 190 12.16 10.84 -6.87
C VAL A 190 12.48 9.71 -5.90
N PHE A 191 11.69 9.55 -4.84
CA PHE A 191 11.87 8.48 -3.86
C PHE A 191 11.60 7.10 -4.45
N ASN A 192 10.58 6.99 -5.30
CA ASN A 192 10.31 5.76 -6.06
C ASN A 192 11.48 5.38 -6.99
N ALA A 193 12.07 6.36 -7.68
CA ALA A 193 13.23 6.16 -8.54
C ALA A 193 14.47 5.76 -7.72
N ALA A 194 14.76 6.47 -6.64
CA ALA A 194 15.90 6.20 -5.77
C ALA A 194 15.85 4.80 -5.14
N ALA A 195 14.66 4.25 -4.85
CA ALA A 195 14.53 2.88 -4.36
C ALA A 195 15.04 1.80 -5.35
N LEU A 196 15.07 2.13 -6.65
CA LEU A 196 15.61 1.27 -7.72
C LEU A 196 17.15 1.38 -7.86
N LEU A 197 17.78 2.34 -7.18
CA LEU A 197 19.24 2.50 -7.20
C LEU A 197 19.94 1.56 -6.19
N ASN A 198 21.26 1.47 -6.26
CA ASN A 198 22.06 0.74 -5.28
C ASN A 198 21.99 1.37 -3.89
N LYS A 199 22.01 0.54 -2.84
CA LYS A 199 21.76 0.96 -1.44
C LYS A 199 22.69 2.08 -0.96
N ASP A 200 23.95 2.10 -1.40
CA ASP A 200 24.96 3.11 -1.06
C ASP A 200 24.62 4.52 -1.56
N LEU A 201 23.78 4.64 -2.59
CA LEU A 201 23.36 5.93 -3.17
C LEU A 201 22.09 6.50 -2.52
N VAL A 202 21.39 5.72 -1.69
CA VAL A 202 20.01 6.03 -1.26
C VAL A 202 19.95 6.95 -0.02
N SER A 203 21.05 7.09 0.74
CA SER A 203 21.13 7.85 2.00
C SER A 203 20.55 9.27 1.89
N LYS A 204 21.01 10.04 0.90
CA LYS A 204 20.67 11.44 0.67
C LYS A 204 19.17 11.70 0.40
N TYR A 205 18.47 10.74 -0.21
CA TYR A 205 17.03 10.87 -0.51
C TYR A 205 16.19 10.60 0.73
N PHE A 206 16.65 9.72 1.59
CA PHE A 206 15.97 9.37 2.84
C PHE A 206 15.94 10.52 3.83
N ASP A 207 17.01 11.32 3.87
CA ASP A 207 17.06 12.53 4.70
C ASP A 207 16.01 13.57 4.28
N LYS A 208 15.52 13.52 3.03
CA LYS A 208 14.45 14.39 2.51
C LYS A 208 13.04 13.92 2.86
N ILE A 209 12.86 12.73 3.43
CA ILE A 209 11.54 12.23 3.82
C ILE A 209 10.87 13.20 4.80
N LYS A 210 11.61 13.74 5.78
CA LYS A 210 11.07 14.69 6.75
C LYS A 210 10.49 15.94 6.07
N ASN A 211 11.19 16.46 5.06
CA ASN A 211 10.76 17.63 4.30
C ASN A 211 9.51 17.34 3.46
N LEU A 212 9.40 16.15 2.88
CA LEU A 212 8.19 15.74 2.19
C LEU A 212 7.03 15.65 3.19
N VAL A 213 7.21 14.92 4.29
CA VAL A 213 6.16 14.71 5.30
C VAL A 213 5.64 16.04 5.90
N SER A 214 6.49 17.06 6.05
CA SER A 214 6.05 18.38 6.54
C SER A 214 5.14 19.15 5.57
N GLN A 215 5.01 18.71 4.32
CA GLN A 215 4.09 19.30 3.32
C GLN A 215 2.71 18.62 3.31
N ALA A 216 2.49 17.63 4.18
CA ALA A 216 1.21 16.94 4.25
C ALA A 216 0.19 17.78 5.01
N ASP A 217 -1.03 17.85 4.46
CA ASP A 217 -2.17 18.47 5.11
C ASP A 217 -2.88 17.46 6.00
N GLU A 218 -3.12 17.87 7.24
CA GLU A 218 -3.99 17.14 8.15
C GLU A 218 -5.45 17.52 7.92
N VAL A 219 -6.31 16.52 7.74
CA VAL A 219 -7.75 16.70 7.57
C VAL A 219 -8.48 16.04 8.73
N ASP A 220 -9.19 16.86 9.50
CA ASP A 220 -10.05 16.47 10.63
C ASP A 220 -9.38 15.56 11.67
N LYS A 221 -8.05 15.64 11.86
CA LYS A 221 -7.26 14.73 12.71
C LYS A 221 -7.42 13.24 12.35
N LYS A 222 -7.92 12.94 11.14
CA LYS A 222 -8.25 11.59 10.67
C LYS A 222 -7.35 11.14 9.54
N PHE A 223 -6.88 12.10 8.74
CA PHE A 223 -6.17 11.84 7.51
C PHE A 223 -4.96 12.75 7.38
N LEU A 224 -3.90 12.21 6.77
CA LEU A 224 -2.86 13.00 6.15
C LEU A 224 -2.93 12.77 4.65
N GLN A 225 -2.86 13.86 3.90
CA GLN A 225 -2.81 13.82 2.44
C GLN A 225 -1.87 14.92 1.93
N PHE A 226 -1.43 14.79 0.69
CA PHE A 226 -0.73 15.86 0.00
C PHE A 226 -1.66 16.60 -0.95
N GLU A 227 -1.29 17.84 -1.27
CA GLU A 227 -1.85 18.56 -2.41
C GLU A 227 -1.74 17.71 -3.69
N GLY A 228 -2.81 17.67 -4.49
CA GLY A 228 -2.96 16.71 -5.61
C GLY A 228 -3.66 15.40 -5.23
N GLY A 229 -4.01 15.21 -3.95
CA GLY A 229 -4.96 14.20 -3.48
C GLY A 229 -4.41 12.78 -3.52
N LEU A 230 -5.28 11.81 -3.87
CA LEU A 230 -4.99 10.39 -3.72
C LEU A 230 -3.73 9.94 -4.46
N THR A 231 -3.60 10.30 -5.74
CA THR A 231 -2.49 9.81 -6.57
C THR A 231 -1.15 10.32 -6.04
N THR A 232 -1.04 11.62 -5.75
CA THR A 232 0.16 12.20 -5.14
C THR A 232 0.48 11.52 -3.81
N THR A 233 -0.53 11.37 -2.95
CA THR A 233 -0.36 10.76 -1.63
C THR A 233 0.10 9.30 -1.73
N ALA A 234 -0.50 8.52 -2.62
CA ALA A 234 -0.13 7.14 -2.83
C ALA A 234 1.29 6.99 -3.40
N ILE A 235 1.69 7.86 -4.35
CA ILE A 235 3.06 7.88 -4.89
C ILE A 235 4.07 8.22 -3.79
N ALA A 236 3.79 9.25 -2.98
CA ALA A 236 4.64 9.69 -1.88
C ALA A 236 4.81 8.60 -0.81
N VAL A 237 3.70 8.04 -0.30
CA VAL A 237 3.72 6.96 0.69
C VAL A 237 4.49 5.75 0.16
N HIS A 238 4.22 5.35 -1.10
CA HIS A 238 4.95 4.25 -1.70
C HIS A 238 6.46 4.53 -1.79
N GLY A 239 6.85 5.74 -2.19
CA GLY A 239 8.25 6.16 -2.28
C GLY A 239 8.96 6.14 -0.92
N ILE A 240 8.36 6.76 0.09
CA ILE A 240 8.88 6.79 1.48
C ILE A 240 9.13 5.37 2.00
N MET A 241 8.12 4.50 1.90
CA MET A 241 8.20 3.14 2.43
C MET A 241 9.17 2.25 1.63
N SER A 242 9.29 2.48 0.32
CA SER A 242 10.27 1.78 -0.52
C SER A 242 11.70 2.17 -0.19
N LEU A 243 11.95 3.45 0.10
CA LEU A 243 13.26 3.92 0.57
C LEU A 243 13.62 3.35 1.94
N ALA A 244 12.66 3.31 2.86
CA ALA A 244 12.82 2.71 4.17
C ALA A 244 13.23 1.24 4.10
N GLU A 245 12.52 0.46 3.28
CA GLU A 245 12.86 -0.94 3.04
C GLU A 245 14.26 -1.07 2.42
N LYS A 246 14.59 -0.24 1.42
CA LYS A 246 15.90 -0.27 0.75
C LYS A 246 17.06 0.04 1.70
N GLN A 247 16.88 0.98 2.63
CA GLN A 247 17.89 1.28 3.63
C GLN A 247 17.90 0.30 4.80
N GLY A 248 16.77 -0.35 5.09
CA GLY A 248 16.58 -1.09 6.33
C GLY A 248 16.53 -0.16 7.54
N LYS A 249 15.90 1.01 7.39
CA LYS A 249 15.74 2.02 8.45
C LYS A 249 14.31 2.52 8.50
N VAL A 250 13.81 2.76 9.72
CA VAL A 250 12.52 3.41 9.94
C VAL A 250 12.55 4.83 9.36
N PRO A 251 11.60 5.19 8.47
CA PRO A 251 11.56 6.52 7.87
C PRO A 251 11.30 7.58 8.92
N ALA A 252 11.59 8.85 8.59
CA ALA A 252 11.26 10.00 9.43
C ALA A 252 9.75 10.30 9.40
N LEU A 253 8.95 9.31 9.80
CA LEU A 253 7.50 9.29 9.84
C LEU A 253 7.09 8.69 11.19
N SER A 254 6.29 9.42 11.97
CA SER A 254 5.78 8.91 13.24
C SER A 254 4.75 7.79 13.02
N GLN A 255 4.48 7.01 14.07
CA GLN A 255 3.42 5.99 14.05
C GLN A 255 2.05 6.62 13.75
N GLU A 256 1.74 7.75 14.38
CA GLU A 256 0.51 8.50 14.15
C GLU A 256 0.38 8.96 12.70
N GLN A 257 1.41 9.59 12.13
CA GLN A 257 1.38 10.01 10.72
C GLN A 257 1.18 8.82 9.78
N THR A 258 1.80 7.68 10.08
CA THR A 258 1.62 6.45 9.30
C THR A 258 0.17 5.98 9.32
N LEU A 259 -0.48 6.01 10.49
CA LEU A 259 -1.89 5.67 10.62
C LEU A 259 -2.79 6.66 9.87
N LEU A 260 -2.51 7.96 9.93
CA LEU A 260 -3.29 8.99 9.23
C LEU A 260 -3.17 8.86 7.70
N PHE A 261 -1.98 8.62 7.15
CA PHE A 261 -1.82 8.33 5.73
C PHE A 261 -2.52 7.03 5.31
N SER A 262 -2.40 5.99 6.12
CA SER A 262 -3.03 4.69 5.83
C SER A 262 -4.55 4.79 5.86
N ASN A 263 -5.11 5.49 6.83
CA ASN A 263 -6.54 5.79 6.91
C ASN A 263 -7.02 6.59 5.71
N TYR A 264 -6.23 7.56 5.25
CA TYR A 264 -6.55 8.31 4.03
C TYR A 264 -6.62 7.38 2.81
N LEU A 265 -5.60 6.55 2.59
CA LEU A 265 -5.56 5.61 1.47
C LEU A 265 -6.76 4.64 1.51
N LEU A 266 -7.05 4.06 2.68
CA LEU A 266 -8.18 3.14 2.87
C LEU A 266 -9.53 3.82 2.68
N SER A 267 -9.68 5.10 3.07
CA SER A 267 -10.91 5.87 2.80
C SER A 267 -11.21 6.03 1.30
N ARG A 268 -10.20 5.79 0.45
CA ARG A 268 -10.28 5.90 -1.01
C ARG A 268 -10.28 4.54 -1.70
N LYS A 269 -10.58 3.44 -1.01
CA LYS A 269 -10.65 2.08 -1.59
C LYS A 269 -11.63 1.91 -2.76
N HIS A 270 -12.60 2.82 -2.93
CA HIS A 270 -13.54 2.84 -4.07
C HIS A 270 -13.16 3.86 -5.15
N VAL A 271 -11.93 3.78 -5.68
CA VAL A 271 -11.51 4.58 -6.84
C VAL A 271 -12.20 4.16 -8.14
N SER A 272 -12.36 5.12 -9.05
CA SER A 272 -13.04 4.92 -10.35
C SER A 272 -12.10 4.83 -11.55
N THR A 273 -10.79 5.09 -11.38
CA THR A 273 -9.81 5.07 -12.48
C THR A 273 -8.71 4.05 -12.23
N GLU A 274 -8.26 3.40 -13.30
CA GLU A 274 -7.18 2.42 -13.29
C GLU A 274 -5.87 2.98 -12.72
N ARG A 275 -5.53 4.23 -13.08
CA ARG A 275 -4.32 4.90 -12.58
C ARG A 275 -4.37 5.09 -11.07
N ALA A 276 -5.50 5.56 -10.54
CA ALA A 276 -5.67 5.75 -9.11
C ALA A 276 -5.67 4.40 -8.37
N ALA A 277 -6.32 3.37 -8.92
CA ALA A 277 -6.31 2.01 -8.37
C ALA A 277 -4.90 1.44 -8.29
N PHE A 278 -4.12 1.56 -9.36
CA PHE A 278 -2.73 1.11 -9.39
C PHE A 278 -1.89 1.77 -8.30
N HIS A 279 -1.91 3.10 -8.19
CA HIS A 279 -1.10 3.81 -7.21
C HIS A 279 -1.56 3.53 -5.77
N LEU A 280 -2.88 3.51 -5.51
CA LEU A 280 -3.44 3.16 -4.22
C LEU A 280 -2.99 1.76 -3.79
N LEU A 281 -3.13 0.76 -4.66
CA LEU A 281 -2.75 -0.63 -4.38
C LEU A 281 -1.25 -0.78 -4.18
N LYS A 282 -0.43 -0.05 -4.94
CA LYS A 282 1.02 0.01 -4.68
C LYS A 282 1.30 0.51 -3.27
N ALA A 283 0.71 1.64 -2.88
CA ALA A 283 0.92 2.26 -1.57
C ALA A 283 0.46 1.36 -0.43
N LEU A 284 -0.74 0.79 -0.51
CA LEU A 284 -1.22 -0.18 0.48
C LEU A 284 -0.34 -1.44 0.50
N GLY A 285 0.11 -1.90 -0.67
CA GLY A 285 0.96 -3.08 -0.83
C GLY A 285 2.28 -2.98 -0.05
N VAL A 286 2.93 -1.81 -0.06
CA VAL A 286 4.17 -1.60 0.72
C VAL A 286 3.93 -1.44 2.21
N LEU A 287 2.69 -1.21 2.65
CA LEU A 287 2.31 -1.12 4.08
C LEU A 287 1.92 -2.49 4.68
N VAL A 288 1.79 -3.54 3.87
CA VAL A 288 1.35 -4.88 4.31
C VAL A 288 2.40 -5.57 5.19
N ASN A 289 3.65 -5.55 4.73
CA ASN A 289 4.77 -6.30 5.28
C ASN A 289 6.07 -5.49 5.19
N ASN A 290 6.03 -4.19 5.48
CA ASN A 290 7.26 -3.40 5.56
C ASN A 290 8.02 -3.79 6.82
N HIS A 291 9.29 -4.18 6.71
CA HIS A 291 10.05 -4.61 7.89
C HIS A 291 10.29 -3.47 8.89
N GLN A 292 10.09 -2.23 8.47
CA GLN A 292 10.35 -1.05 9.30
C GLN A 292 9.10 -0.56 10.03
N LEU A 293 7.92 -0.61 9.38
CA LEU A 293 6.69 -0.09 9.97
C LEU A 293 5.44 -0.67 9.29
N VAL A 294 4.62 -1.38 10.05
CA VAL A 294 3.34 -1.97 9.58
C VAL A 294 2.18 -1.37 10.38
N PRO A 295 1.28 -0.60 9.76
CA PRO A 295 0.07 -0.13 10.41
C PRO A 295 -0.93 -1.28 10.59
N ILE A 296 -1.58 -1.31 11.77
CA ILE A 296 -2.45 -2.42 12.18
C ILE A 296 -3.90 -1.95 12.43
N THR A 297 -4.85 -2.85 12.22
CA THR A 297 -6.25 -2.74 12.58
C THR A 297 -6.52 -3.71 13.74
N VAL A 298 -7.28 -3.28 14.74
CA VAL A 298 -7.77 -4.15 15.83
C VAL A 298 -9.29 -4.16 15.78
N SER A 299 -9.89 -5.33 15.59
CA SER A 299 -11.34 -5.49 15.47
C SER A 299 -11.88 -6.58 16.40
N LEU A 300 -13.11 -6.40 16.87
CA LEU A 300 -13.82 -7.42 17.64
C LEU A 300 -14.26 -8.56 16.71
N VAL A 301 -14.04 -9.80 17.13
CA VAL A 301 -14.51 -11.00 16.42
C VAL A 301 -15.71 -11.58 17.17
N GLY A 302 -16.87 -11.54 16.53
CA GLY A 302 -18.13 -12.08 17.09
C GLY A 302 -19.18 -11.00 17.35
N PRO A 303 -20.28 -11.36 18.03
CA PRO A 303 -21.38 -10.43 18.28
C PRO A 303 -20.92 -9.27 19.19
N VAL A 304 -21.46 -8.07 18.91
CA VAL A 304 -21.24 -6.87 19.75
C VAL A 304 -21.82 -7.06 21.16
N MET A 305 -22.84 -7.94 21.30
CA MET A 305 -23.40 -8.29 22.59
C MET A 305 -22.49 -9.28 23.32
N PHE A 306 -22.05 -8.87 24.51
CA PHE A 306 -21.23 -9.66 25.41
C PHE A 306 -22.05 -10.78 26.04
N ASP A 307 -21.74 -12.03 25.69
CA ASP A 307 -22.09 -13.19 26.51
C ASP A 307 -21.01 -13.34 27.57
N ARG A 308 -21.37 -13.22 28.84
CA ARG A 308 -20.43 -13.38 29.97
C ARG A 308 -19.76 -14.75 30.01
N MET A 309 -20.38 -15.74 29.37
CA MET A 309 -19.88 -17.12 29.29
C MET A 309 -18.93 -17.33 28.10
N GLN A 310 -18.78 -16.36 27.21
CA GLN A 310 -17.89 -16.46 26.07
C GLN A 310 -16.72 -15.49 26.17
N PRO A 311 -15.53 -15.93 25.75
CA PRO A 311 -14.36 -15.07 25.75
C PRO A 311 -14.43 -14.00 24.66
N ILE A 312 -13.93 -12.80 24.97
CA ILE A 312 -13.74 -11.74 23.97
C ILE A 312 -12.64 -12.17 23.02
N LYS A 313 -12.96 -12.10 21.74
CA LYS A 313 -12.03 -12.41 20.65
C LYS A 313 -11.75 -11.13 19.89
N ILE A 314 -10.49 -10.84 19.62
CA ILE A 314 -10.10 -9.75 18.74
C ILE A 314 -9.27 -10.30 17.58
N ALA A 315 -9.34 -9.63 16.44
CA ALA A 315 -8.42 -9.84 15.32
C ALA A 315 -7.47 -8.65 15.25
N VAL A 316 -6.19 -8.95 15.06
CA VAL A 316 -5.15 -7.95 14.76
C VAL A 316 -4.70 -8.20 13.33
N THR A 317 -4.96 -7.24 12.45
CA THR A 317 -4.72 -7.39 11.01
C THR A 317 -3.97 -6.20 10.45
N ASN A 318 -3.38 -6.33 9.26
CA ASN A 318 -2.80 -5.20 8.52
C ASN A 318 -3.85 -4.50 7.64
N VAL A 319 -3.39 -3.55 6.84
CA VAL A 319 -4.21 -2.81 5.87
C VAL A 319 -5.00 -3.69 4.89
N PHE A 320 -4.61 -4.95 4.67
CA PHE A 320 -5.34 -5.91 3.82
C PHE A 320 -6.15 -6.95 4.60
N GLY A 321 -6.36 -6.76 5.90
CA GLY A 321 -7.09 -7.73 6.73
C GLY A 321 -6.30 -9.02 6.97
N LEU A 322 -5.02 -9.08 6.59
CA LEU A 322 -4.19 -10.25 6.84
C LEU A 322 -3.77 -10.28 8.31
N PRO A 323 -3.81 -11.44 8.97
CA PRO A 323 -3.47 -11.54 10.38
C PRO A 323 -1.99 -11.17 10.61
N ILE A 324 -1.75 -10.37 11.65
CA ILE A 324 -0.41 -10.03 12.11
C ILE A 324 -0.11 -10.83 13.38
N GLU A 325 1.11 -11.33 13.50
CA GLU A 325 1.58 -11.88 14.77
C GLU A 325 1.75 -10.75 15.79
N ALA A 326 0.77 -10.62 16.69
CA ALA A 326 0.87 -9.76 17.84
C ALA A 326 1.36 -10.57 19.05
N THR A 327 2.42 -10.07 19.70
CA THR A 327 2.89 -10.58 20.99
C THR A 327 2.63 -9.53 22.05
N ASP A 328 2.43 -9.97 23.29
CA ASP A 328 2.23 -9.08 24.43
C ASP A 328 1.07 -8.09 24.28
N VAL A 329 -0.08 -8.60 23.83
CA VAL A 329 -1.31 -7.80 23.74
C VAL A 329 -1.95 -7.68 25.11
N HIS A 330 -2.14 -6.45 25.56
CA HIS A 330 -2.82 -6.12 26.81
C HIS A 330 -4.06 -5.29 26.54
N VAL A 331 -5.10 -5.50 27.34
CA VAL A 331 -6.37 -4.76 27.24
C VAL A 331 -6.77 -4.17 28.57
N ASP A 332 -7.36 -2.98 28.49
CA ASP A 332 -8.09 -2.34 29.58
C ASP A 332 -9.59 -2.44 29.31
N ILE A 333 -10.35 -2.85 30.32
CA ILE A 333 -11.79 -3.04 30.24
C ILE A 333 -12.45 -1.92 31.05
N THR A 334 -12.98 -0.91 30.37
CA THR A 334 -13.66 0.22 31.00
C THR A 334 -15.15 0.17 30.67
N PRO A 335 -16.04 0.04 31.68
CA PRO A 335 -17.49 0.12 31.46
C PRO A 335 -17.89 1.46 30.85
N LEU A 336 -18.89 1.45 29.96
CA LEU A 336 -19.41 2.69 29.37
C LEU A 336 -19.91 3.64 30.48
N GLY A 337 -19.45 4.89 30.44
CA GLY A 337 -19.78 5.91 31.45
C GLY A 337 -18.94 5.85 32.73
N SER A 338 -17.95 4.97 32.81
CA SER A 338 -16.97 4.91 33.90
C SER A 338 -15.63 5.53 33.48
N GLU A 339 -15.01 6.30 34.37
CA GLU A 339 -13.61 6.73 34.23
C GLU A 339 -12.61 5.71 34.80
N ARG A 340 -13.11 4.68 35.51
CA ARG A 340 -12.28 3.61 36.09
C ARG A 340 -12.43 2.33 35.29
N ALA A 341 -11.30 1.75 34.93
CA ALA A 341 -11.23 0.42 34.36
C ALA A 341 -11.65 -0.63 35.40
N LEU A 342 -12.48 -1.58 34.98
CA LEU A 342 -12.86 -2.76 35.74
C LEU A 342 -11.70 -3.76 35.84
N ALA A 343 -10.92 -3.86 34.77
CA ALA A 343 -9.70 -4.62 34.71
C ALA A 343 -8.70 -3.86 33.83
N SER A 344 -7.45 -3.79 34.26
CA SER A 344 -6.38 -3.12 33.53
C SER A 344 -5.23 -4.06 33.24
N ASN A 345 -4.55 -3.80 32.13
CA ASN A 345 -3.35 -4.50 31.70
C ASN A 345 -3.55 -6.03 31.57
N VAL A 346 -4.75 -6.46 31.20
CA VAL A 346 -5.09 -7.89 31.09
C VAL A 346 -4.42 -8.45 29.85
N LYS A 347 -3.50 -9.40 30.03
CA LYS A 347 -2.82 -10.08 28.92
C LYS A 347 -3.80 -10.96 28.15
N MET A 348 -3.86 -10.77 26.84
CA MET A 348 -4.62 -11.65 25.95
C MET A 348 -3.79 -12.86 25.54
N ASN A 349 -4.41 -14.03 25.57
CA ASN A 349 -3.78 -15.26 25.09
C ASN A 349 -4.05 -15.43 23.59
N ARG A 350 -2.97 -15.74 22.84
CA ARG A 350 -3.08 -16.21 21.47
C ARG A 350 -3.78 -17.55 21.46
N LEU A 351 -4.79 -17.76 20.61
CA LEU A 351 -5.28 -19.12 20.40
C LEU A 351 -4.29 -19.88 19.52
N SER A 352 -3.90 -21.05 20.01
CA SER A 352 -3.33 -22.10 19.18
C SER A 352 -4.38 -22.56 18.18
N SER A 353 -4.03 -22.53 16.90
CA SER A 353 -4.79 -23.08 15.78
C SER A 353 -4.99 -24.58 15.91
#